data_AF-A0A402ADT5-F1
#
_entry.id   AF-A0A402ADT5-F1
#
_cell.length_a   1.000
_cell.length_b   1.000
_cell.length_c   1.000
_cell.angle_alpha   90.00
_cell.angle_beta   90.00
_cell.angle_gamma   90.00
#
_symmetry.space_group_name_H-M   'P 1'
#
loop_
_entity.id
_entity.type
_entity.pdbx_description
1 polymer ?
#
loop_
_entity_poly.entity_id
_entity_poly.type
_entity_poly.pdbx_seq_one_letter_code
_entity_poly.pdbx_strand_id
1 'polypeptide(L)'
;MGDSVPALSKLGTTEWTRAKSKVKENVQEVARELLRLYSVREAAEGHPFPPDSDQPWLQELEDGFPYQETPDQQRAIDEVKADMERPRPMDRLVCGDVGYGKTEVALRAAFKCVLDQRQVAILVPTTVLALQHYNNFRERLKAYPVRVELLSRFRSEKEQKQILEDLRWAR
;
A
#
# COMPACT_ATOMS: atom_id res chain seq x y z
N MET A 1 11.03 -17.78 9.36
CA MET A 1 11.72 -16.87 10.30
C MET A 1 11.57 -17.51 11.68
N GLY A 2 12.61 -18.21 12.17
CA GLY A 2 12.53 -19.07 13.36
C GLY A 2 13.37 -20.35 13.33
N ASP A 3 13.90 -20.75 12.16
CA ASP A 3 14.54 -22.07 11.97
C ASP A 3 16.01 -22.18 12.37
N SER A 4 16.58 -21.19 13.06
CA SER A 4 17.93 -21.35 13.63
C SER A 4 17.82 -21.96 15.03
N VAL A 5 18.48 -23.10 15.25
CA VAL A 5 18.59 -23.72 16.59
C VAL A 5 19.01 -22.65 17.60
N PRO A 6 18.20 -22.35 18.62
CA PRO A 6 18.48 -21.27 19.55
C PRO A 6 19.75 -21.60 20.35
N ALA A 7 20.61 -20.60 20.52
CA ALA A 7 21.80 -20.75 21.34
C ALA A 7 21.38 -21.02 22.80
N LEU A 8 21.81 -22.16 23.34
CA LEU A 8 21.54 -22.52 24.74
C LEU A 8 22.34 -21.59 25.66
N SER A 9 21.63 -20.91 26.56
CA SER A 9 22.26 -20.12 27.63
C SER A 9 22.71 -21.01 28.78
N LYS A 10 23.87 -20.75 29.38
CA LYS A 10 24.34 -21.51 30.54
C LYS A 10 23.57 -21.11 31.80
N LEU A 11 23.21 -22.09 32.63
CA LEU A 11 22.60 -21.84 33.95
C LEU A 11 23.61 -21.12 34.86
N GLY A 12 23.15 -20.05 35.53
CA GLY A 12 23.98 -19.24 36.43
C GLY A 12 24.76 -18.09 35.79
N THR A 13 24.70 -17.92 34.46
CA THR A 13 25.29 -16.75 33.78
C THR A 13 24.30 -15.61 33.63
N THR A 14 24.80 -14.39 33.42
CA THR A 14 23.97 -13.20 33.14
C THR A 14 23.58 -13.08 31.66
N GLU A 15 23.94 -14.05 30.81
CA GLU A 15 23.74 -14.01 29.36
C GLU A 15 22.27 -13.86 28.99
N TRP A 16 21.40 -14.66 29.59
CA TRP A 16 19.94 -14.57 29.39
C TRP A 16 19.37 -13.22 29.83
N THR A 17 19.84 -12.71 30.98
CA THR A 17 19.41 -11.40 31.50
C THR A 17 19.84 -10.27 30.57
N ARG A 18 21.07 -10.30 30.03
CA ARG A 18 21.57 -9.33 29.05
C ARG A 18 20.80 -9.40 27.74
N ALA A 19 20.56 -10.60 27.22
CA ALA A 19 19.78 -10.81 26.00
C ALA A 19 18.35 -10.25 26.15
N LYS A 20 17.68 -10.55 27.27
CA LYS A 20 16.37 -9.97 27.60
C LYS A 20 16.40 -8.45 27.68
N SER A 21 17.40 -7.88 28.34
CA SER A 21 17.54 -6.43 28.45
C SER A 21 17.69 -5.77 27.09
N LYS A 22 18.52 -6.35 26.21
CA LYS A 22 18.73 -5.85 24.85
C LYS A 22 17.46 -5.95 23.99
N VAL A 23 16.74 -7.07 24.06
CA VAL A 23 15.46 -7.21 23.36
C VAL A 23 14.44 -6.20 23.88
N LYS A 24 14.38 -5.99 25.20
CA LYS A 24 13.48 -5.00 25.81
C LYS A 24 13.79 -3.59 25.32
N GLU A 25 15.06 -3.21 25.25
CA GLU A 25 15.51 -1.92 24.74
C GLU A 25 15.10 -1.73 23.27
N ASN A 26 15.37 -2.71 22.41
CA ASN A 26 14.97 -2.67 21.00
C ASN A 26 13.45 -2.55 20.84
N VAL A 27 12.66 -3.28 21.64
CA VAL A 27 11.19 -3.18 21.61
C VAL A 27 10.71 -1.79 22.02
N GLN A 28 11.35 -1.20 23.04
CA GLN A 28 11.03 0.16 23.48
C GLN A 28 11.38 1.21 22.43
N GLU A 29 12.49 1.02 21.69
CA GLU A 29 12.88 1.89 20.59
C GLU A 29 11.84 1.85 19.45
N VAL A 30 11.49 0.66 18.97
CA VAL A 30 10.47 0.49 17.92
C VAL A 30 9.12 1.06 18.36
N ALA A 31 8.70 0.82 19.62
CA ALA A 31 7.46 1.37 20.14
C ALA A 31 7.47 2.90 20.16
N ARG A 32 8.61 3.52 20.54
CA ARG A 32 8.76 4.98 20.55
C ARG A 32 8.71 5.55 19.14
N GLU A 33 9.34 4.90 18.16
CA GLU A 33 9.30 5.31 16.76
C GLU A 33 7.89 5.25 16.19
N LEU A 34 7.17 4.14 16.43
CA LEU A 34 5.78 4.00 16.00
C LEU A 34 4.89 5.08 16.62
N LEU A 35 4.98 5.29 17.93
CA LEU A 35 4.21 6.34 18.62
C LEU A 35 4.50 7.72 18.03
N ARG A 36 5.78 8.04 17.80
CA ARG A 36 6.18 9.31 17.19
C ARG A 36 5.56 9.48 15.80
N LEU A 37 5.61 8.44 14.98
CA LEU A 37 5.07 8.43 13.62
C LEU A 37 3.55 8.61 13.61
N TYR A 38 2.82 7.96 14.53
CA TYR A 38 1.38 8.17 14.70
C TYR A 38 1.05 9.59 15.17
N SER A 39 1.78 10.14 16.14
CA SER A 39 1.57 11.51 16.60
C SER A 39 1.78 12.54 15.49
N VAL A 40 2.80 12.36 14.65
CA VAL A 40 3.05 13.23 13.50
C VAL A 40 1.90 13.15 12.48
N ARG A 41 1.37 11.95 12.23
CA ARG A 41 0.26 11.76 11.29
C ARG A 41 -1.08 12.28 11.80
N GLU A 42 -1.41 12.06 13.07
CA GLU A 42 -2.64 12.61 13.67
C GLU A 42 -2.65 14.14 13.70
N ALA A 43 -1.48 14.77 13.78
CA ALA A 43 -1.34 16.23 13.71
C ALA A 43 -1.24 16.76 12.27
N ALA A 44 -1.02 15.91 11.26
CA ALA A 44 -0.85 16.32 9.88
C ALA A 44 -2.20 16.51 9.20
N GLU A 45 -2.36 17.62 8.48
CA GLU A 45 -3.49 17.81 7.57
C GLU A 45 -3.30 16.90 6.35
N GLY A 46 -4.26 16.01 6.15
CA GLY A 46 -4.36 15.15 4.98
C GLY A 46 -5.21 15.79 3.88
N HIS A 47 -5.32 15.09 2.76
CA HIS A 47 -6.28 15.44 1.72
C HIS A 47 -7.48 14.49 1.78
N PRO A 48 -8.69 14.98 2.12
CA PRO A 48 -9.90 14.17 2.08
C PRO A 48 -10.34 13.98 0.63
N PHE A 49 -10.41 12.73 0.18
CA PHE A 49 -10.94 12.41 -1.14
C PHE A 49 -12.48 12.59 -1.19
N PRO A 50 -13.07 12.93 -2.35
CA PRO A 50 -14.52 13.07 -2.49
C PRO A 50 -15.27 11.76 -2.22
N PRO A 51 -16.53 11.82 -1.74
CA PRO A 51 -17.39 10.65 -1.58
C PRO A 51 -17.56 9.85 -2.87
N ASP A 52 -17.70 8.53 -2.76
CA ASP A 52 -17.95 7.64 -3.91
C ASP A 52 -19.23 8.00 -4.69
N SER A 53 -20.24 8.55 -4.03
CA SER A 53 -21.48 9.02 -4.67
C SER A 53 -21.23 10.09 -5.73
N ASP A 54 -20.12 10.82 -5.61
CA ASP A 54 -19.75 11.91 -6.51
C ASP A 54 -18.84 11.40 -7.64
N GLN A 55 -18.58 10.09 -7.71
CA GLN A 55 -17.66 9.45 -8.64
C GLN A 55 -18.31 8.30 -9.45
N PRO A 56 -19.14 8.58 -10.47
CA PRO A 56 -19.84 7.54 -11.24
C PRO A 56 -18.92 6.52 -11.91
N TRP A 57 -17.74 6.95 -12.39
CA TRP A 57 -16.75 6.02 -12.97
C TRP A 57 -16.22 5.01 -11.96
N LEU A 58 -16.16 5.35 -10.67
CA LEU A 58 -15.74 4.40 -9.64
C LEU A 58 -16.75 3.27 -9.53
N GLN A 59 -18.06 3.57 -9.54
CA GLN A 59 -19.11 2.56 -9.53
C GLN A 59 -19.04 1.67 -10.78
N GLU A 60 -18.86 2.25 -11.97
CA GLU A 60 -18.72 1.50 -13.22
C GLU A 60 -17.50 0.54 -13.20
N LEU A 61 -16.37 0.99 -12.65
CA LEU A 61 -15.17 0.16 -12.51
C LEU A 61 -15.39 -1.01 -11.52
N GLU A 62 -16.14 -0.76 -10.46
CA GLU A 62 -16.49 -1.76 -9.45
C GLU A 62 -17.46 -2.80 -10.00
N ASP A 63 -18.51 -2.38 -10.70
CA ASP A 63 -19.46 -3.24 -11.39
C ASP A 63 -18.79 -4.07 -12.50
N GLY A 64 -17.72 -3.54 -13.09
CA GLY A 64 -16.91 -4.26 -14.07
C GLY A 64 -16.00 -5.35 -13.48
N PHE A 65 -15.98 -5.55 -12.15
CA PHE A 65 -15.20 -6.62 -11.53
C PHE A 65 -15.87 -7.99 -11.76
N PRO A 66 -15.19 -8.97 -12.39
CA PRO A 66 -15.84 -10.20 -12.84
C PRO A 66 -16.07 -11.24 -11.73
N TYR A 67 -15.71 -10.92 -10.48
CA TYR A 67 -15.81 -11.84 -9.34
C TYR A 67 -16.67 -11.20 -8.25
N GLN A 68 -17.38 -12.03 -7.49
CA GLN A 68 -18.08 -11.58 -6.30
C GLN A 68 -17.10 -11.45 -5.14
N GLU A 69 -17.11 -10.30 -4.47
CA GLU A 69 -16.29 -10.04 -3.30
C GLU A 69 -16.74 -10.88 -2.10
N THR A 70 -15.77 -11.30 -1.30
CA THR A 70 -16.08 -11.89 0.01
C THR A 70 -16.47 -10.79 1.01
N PRO A 71 -17.19 -11.12 2.09
CA PRO A 71 -17.52 -10.14 3.13
C PRO A 71 -16.28 -9.44 3.73
N ASP A 72 -15.18 -10.19 3.89
CA ASP A 72 -13.93 -9.63 4.41
C ASP A 72 -13.25 -8.69 3.39
N GLN A 73 -13.32 -9.01 2.10
CA GLN A 73 -12.81 -8.15 1.03
C GLN A 73 -13.63 -6.86 0.94
N GLN A 74 -14.97 -6.96 0.97
CA GLN A 74 -15.85 -5.79 0.94
C GLN A 74 -15.57 -4.87 2.12
N ARG A 75 -15.48 -5.42 3.34
CA ARG A 75 -15.12 -4.64 4.53
C ARG A 75 -13.78 -3.94 4.37
N ALA A 76 -12.76 -4.61 3.81
CA ALA A 76 -11.46 -3.98 3.57
C ALA A 76 -11.53 -2.83 2.55
N ILE A 77 -12.35 -2.96 1.50
CA ILE A 77 -12.60 -1.90 0.51
C ILE A 77 -13.26 -0.70 1.18
N ASP A 78 -14.34 -0.93 1.93
CA ASP A 78 -15.10 0.13 2.60
C ASP A 78 -14.24 0.88 3.61
N GLU A 79 -13.45 0.14 4.41
CA GLU A 79 -12.55 0.73 5.40
C GLU A 79 -11.42 1.56 4.76
N VAL A 80 -10.86 1.11 3.64
CA VAL A 80 -9.84 1.87 2.89
C VAL A 80 -10.45 3.16 2.33
N LYS A 81 -11.62 3.09 1.70
CA LYS A 81 -12.29 4.28 1.13
C LYS A 81 -12.69 5.27 2.22
N ALA A 82 -13.24 4.78 3.33
CA ALA A 82 -13.59 5.62 4.48
C ALA A 82 -12.35 6.30 5.10
N ASP A 83 -11.19 5.64 5.09
CA ASP A 83 -9.95 6.28 5.54
C ASP A 83 -9.43 7.33 4.54
N MET A 84 -9.62 7.12 3.23
CA MET A 84 -9.26 8.10 2.20
C MET A 84 -10.12 9.38 2.27
N GLU A 85 -11.37 9.29 2.71
CA GLU A 85 -12.26 10.45 2.82
C GLU A 85 -12.00 11.31 4.06
N ARG A 86 -11.15 10.85 4.99
CA ARG A 86 -10.82 11.59 6.21
C ARG A 86 -9.82 12.71 5.94
N PRO A 87 -9.87 13.82 6.71
CA PRO A 87 -8.93 14.93 6.58
C PRO A 87 -7.54 14.63 7.16
N ARG A 88 -7.22 13.36 7.45
CA ARG A 88 -5.94 12.92 8.01
C ARG A 88 -5.30 11.87 7.11
N PRO A 89 -3.97 11.81 7.01
CA PRO A 89 -3.30 10.82 6.18
C PRO A 89 -3.67 9.38 6.56
N MET A 90 -4.14 8.59 5.58
CA MET A 90 -4.40 7.16 5.77
C MET A 90 -3.09 6.39 5.97
N ASP A 91 -3.07 5.49 6.96
CA ASP A 91 -2.06 4.44 7.10
C ASP A 91 -2.71 3.13 7.48
N ARG A 92 -2.88 2.25 6.50
CA ARG A 92 -3.63 1.00 6.65
C ARG A 92 -2.83 -0.17 6.10
N LEU A 93 -2.82 -1.25 6.87
CA LEU A 93 -2.29 -2.55 6.45
C LEU A 93 -3.44 -3.50 6.14
N VAL A 94 -3.53 -3.94 4.89
CA VAL A 94 -4.48 -4.98 4.46
C VAL A 94 -3.74 -6.32 4.41
N CYS A 95 -4.10 -7.22 5.32
CA CYS A 95 -3.57 -8.58 5.39
C CYS A 95 -4.53 -9.58 4.74
N GLY A 96 -3.99 -10.55 4.02
CA GLY A 96 -4.76 -11.65 3.44
C GLY A 96 -3.86 -12.57 2.61
N ASP A 97 -4.31 -13.79 2.36
CA ASP A 97 -3.52 -14.77 1.62
C ASP A 97 -3.39 -14.43 0.12
N VAL A 98 -2.49 -15.13 -0.56
CA VAL A 98 -2.32 -15.00 -2.01
C VAL A 98 -3.66 -15.34 -2.69
N GLY A 99 -4.10 -14.47 -3.60
CA GLY A 99 -5.37 -14.64 -4.32
C GLY A 99 -6.61 -14.01 -3.67
N TYR A 100 -6.53 -13.47 -2.45
CA TYR A 100 -7.68 -12.89 -1.72
C TYR A 100 -8.04 -11.44 -2.17
N GLY A 101 -7.76 -11.09 -3.43
CA GLY A 101 -8.23 -9.80 -3.98
C GLY A 101 -7.57 -8.53 -3.42
N LYS A 102 -6.43 -8.61 -2.70
CA LYS A 102 -5.69 -7.41 -2.23
C LYS A 102 -5.37 -6.41 -3.33
N THR A 103 -5.07 -6.91 -4.53
CA THR A 103 -4.83 -6.07 -5.71
C THR A 103 -6.07 -5.26 -6.09
N GLU A 104 -7.27 -5.82 -5.95
CA GLU A 104 -8.52 -5.12 -6.25
C GLU A 104 -8.79 -4.00 -5.25
N VAL A 105 -8.52 -4.23 -3.96
CA VAL A 105 -8.59 -3.18 -2.92
C VAL A 105 -7.67 -2.01 -3.27
N ALA A 106 -6.42 -2.31 -3.65
CA ALA A 106 -5.45 -1.29 -4.04
C ALA A 106 -5.85 -0.57 -5.35
N LEU A 107 -6.46 -1.28 -6.29
CA LEU A 107 -6.87 -0.73 -7.57
C LEU A 107 -8.02 0.27 -7.43
N ARG A 108 -9.05 -0.06 -6.63
CA ARG A 108 -10.16 0.86 -6.33
C ARG A 108 -9.68 2.11 -5.62
N ALA A 109 -8.81 1.96 -4.63
CA ALA A 109 -8.20 3.08 -3.93
C ALA A 109 -7.36 3.96 -4.88
N ALA A 110 -6.55 3.35 -5.74
CA ALA A 110 -5.77 4.08 -6.74
C ALA A 110 -6.67 4.83 -7.72
N PHE A 111 -7.75 4.21 -8.18
CA PHE A 111 -8.67 4.83 -9.11
C PHE A 111 -9.41 6.01 -8.48
N LYS A 112 -9.93 5.88 -7.26
CA LYS A 112 -10.50 6.99 -6.47
C LYS A 112 -9.54 8.17 -6.36
N CYS A 113 -8.25 7.91 -6.17
CA CYS A 113 -7.21 8.94 -6.13
C CYS A 113 -7.02 9.65 -7.48
N VAL A 114 -6.99 8.90 -8.58
CA VAL A 114 -6.84 9.44 -9.93
C VAL A 114 -8.06 10.24 -10.38
N LEU A 115 -9.28 9.84 -9.98
CA LEU A 115 -10.51 10.59 -10.26
C LEU A 115 -10.50 11.99 -9.61
N ASP A 116 -9.81 12.12 -8.48
CA ASP A 116 -9.55 13.39 -7.81
C ASP A 116 -8.28 14.11 -8.33
N GLN A 117 -7.82 13.75 -9.54
CA GLN A 117 -6.68 14.37 -10.23
C GLN A 117 -5.36 14.27 -9.45
N ARG A 118 -5.19 13.23 -8.65
CA ARG A 118 -3.94 12.98 -7.91
C ARG A 118 -3.18 11.78 -8.47
N GLN A 119 -1.86 11.84 -8.37
CA GLN A 119 -0.97 10.77 -8.82
C GLN A 119 -0.89 9.63 -7.79
N VAL A 120 -0.76 8.41 -8.27
CA VAL A 120 -0.61 7.20 -7.45
C VAL A 120 0.72 6.51 -7.75
N ALA A 121 1.41 6.06 -6.71
CA ALA A 121 2.59 5.22 -6.82
C ALA A 121 2.35 3.86 -6.15
N ILE A 122 2.68 2.77 -6.86
CA ILE A 122 2.61 1.40 -6.35
C ILE A 122 4.03 0.85 -6.27
N LEU A 123 4.52 0.67 -5.05
CA LEU A 123 5.86 0.15 -4.79
C LEU A 123 5.79 -1.35 -4.50
N VAL A 124 6.63 -2.13 -5.16
CA VAL A 124 6.68 -3.59 -5.06
C VAL A 124 8.12 -4.09 -5.00
N PRO A 125 8.38 -5.26 -4.39
CA PRO A 125 9.75 -5.69 -4.09
C PRO A 125 10.50 -6.28 -5.29
N THR A 126 9.82 -6.69 -6.37
CA THR A 126 10.45 -7.33 -7.53
C THR A 126 9.91 -6.79 -8.85
N THR A 127 10.75 -6.86 -9.89
CA THR A 127 10.40 -6.44 -11.26
C THR A 127 9.26 -7.29 -11.85
N VAL A 128 9.19 -8.57 -11.49
CA VAL A 128 8.11 -9.48 -11.92
C VAL A 128 6.77 -9.03 -11.34
N LEU A 129 6.72 -8.73 -10.03
CA LEU A 129 5.50 -8.20 -9.41
C LEU A 129 5.12 -6.84 -10.01
N ALA A 130 6.10 -5.98 -10.30
CA ALA A 130 5.85 -4.69 -10.94
C ALA A 130 5.18 -4.86 -12.31
N LEU A 131 5.66 -5.79 -13.12
CA LEU A 131 5.06 -6.11 -14.41
C LEU A 131 3.65 -6.71 -14.27
N GLN A 132 3.43 -7.59 -13.29
CA GLN A 132 2.10 -8.17 -13.01
C GLN A 132 1.09 -7.09 -12.64
N HIS A 133 1.45 -6.20 -11.70
CA HIS A 133 0.60 -5.08 -11.32
C HIS A 133 0.36 -4.13 -12.49
N TYR A 134 1.40 -3.77 -13.24
CA TYR A 134 1.27 -2.92 -14.43
C TYR A 134 0.26 -3.49 -15.45
N ASN A 135 0.36 -4.79 -15.78
CA ASN A 135 -0.56 -5.42 -16.72
C ASN A 135 -2.00 -5.45 -16.19
N ASN A 136 -2.18 -5.79 -14.90
CA ASN A 136 -3.50 -5.83 -14.27
C ASN A 136 -4.16 -4.43 -14.26
N PHE A 137 -3.42 -3.41 -13.83
CA PHE A 137 -3.91 -2.03 -13.79
C PHE A 137 -4.21 -1.51 -15.18
N ARG A 138 -3.34 -1.75 -16.16
CA ARG A 138 -3.57 -1.31 -17.54
C ARG A 138 -4.82 -1.95 -18.15
N GLU A 139 -5.07 -3.23 -17.86
CA GLU A 139 -6.24 -3.94 -18.36
C GLU A 139 -7.54 -3.46 -17.68
N ARG A 140 -7.55 -3.37 -16.34
CA ARG A 140 -8.72 -2.91 -15.57
C ARG A 140 -9.05 -1.45 -15.85
N LEU A 141 -8.06 -0.61 -16.11
CA LEU A 141 -8.23 0.83 -16.34
C LEU A 141 -8.32 1.23 -17.82
N LYS A 142 -8.32 0.27 -18.75
CA LYS A 142 -8.26 0.54 -20.21
C LYS A 142 -9.40 1.41 -20.76
N ALA A 143 -10.55 1.40 -20.10
CA ALA A 143 -11.74 2.15 -20.52
C ALA A 143 -11.70 3.62 -20.06
N TYR A 144 -10.73 3.97 -19.21
CA TYR A 144 -10.64 5.27 -18.57
C TYR A 144 -9.43 6.05 -19.10
N PRO A 145 -9.47 7.40 -19.07
CA PRO A 145 -8.35 8.25 -19.49
C PRO A 145 -7.24 8.27 -18.42
N VAL A 146 -6.80 7.10 -17.94
CA VAL A 146 -5.76 6.94 -16.92
C VAL A 146 -4.50 6.39 -17.56
N ARG A 147 -3.41 7.14 -17.44
CA ARG A 147 -2.09 6.69 -17.87
C ARG A 147 -1.43 5.87 -16.76
N VAL A 148 -1.17 4.59 -17.05
CA VAL A 148 -0.43 3.68 -16.18
C VAL A 148 0.94 3.44 -16.79
N GLU A 149 2.01 3.62 -16.02
CA GLU A 149 3.40 3.38 -16.46
C GLU A 149 4.14 2.43 -15.53
N LEU A 150 5.17 1.78 -16.05
CA LEU A 150 6.02 0.84 -15.32
C LEU A 150 7.44 1.40 -15.20
N LEU A 151 7.87 1.73 -13.98
CA LEU A 151 9.26 2.07 -13.70
C LEU A 151 9.99 0.85 -13.13
N SER A 152 10.75 0.15 -13.96
CA SER A 152 11.51 -1.04 -13.53
C SER A 152 12.70 -1.32 -14.46
N ARG A 153 13.52 -2.32 -14.10
CA ARG A 153 14.64 -2.78 -14.93
C ARG A 153 14.25 -3.34 -16.30
N PHE A 154 12.96 -3.58 -16.55
CA PHE A 154 12.46 -3.98 -17.88
C PHE A 154 12.32 -2.81 -18.85
N ARG A 155 12.46 -1.56 -18.38
CA ARG A 155 12.52 -0.36 -19.21
C ARG A 155 13.96 0.06 -19.45
N SER A 156 14.25 0.53 -20.65
CA SER A 156 15.50 1.19 -20.98
C SER A 156 15.68 2.47 -20.15
N GLU A 157 16.92 2.92 -19.95
CA GLU A 157 17.19 4.17 -19.22
C GLU A 157 16.50 5.38 -19.85
N LYS A 158 16.38 5.39 -21.19
CA LYS A 158 15.68 6.45 -21.91
C LYS A 158 14.19 6.48 -21.57
N GLU A 159 13.52 5.32 -21.59
CA GLU A 159 12.11 5.21 -21.19
C GLU A 159 11.91 5.61 -19.72
N GLN A 160 12.79 5.17 -18.82
CA GLN A 160 12.72 5.53 -17.40
C GLN A 160 12.82 7.05 -17.19
N LYS A 161 13.76 7.72 -17.87
CA LYS A 161 13.90 9.18 -17.82
C LYS A 161 12.64 9.89 -18.34
N GLN A 162 12.10 9.43 -19.47
CA GLN A 162 10.87 9.99 -20.03
C GLN A 162 9.69 9.85 -19.06
N ILE A 163 9.49 8.66 -18.47
CA ILE A 163 8.42 8.43 -17.49
C ILE A 163 8.56 9.39 -16.30
N LEU A 164 9.78 9.59 -15.79
CA LEU A 164 10.03 10.50 -14.68
C LEU A 164 9.78 11.97 -15.05
N GLU A 165 10.07 12.37 -16.28
CA GLU A 165 9.75 13.72 -16.79
C GLU A 165 8.25 13.93 -16.91
N ASP A 166 7.53 12.96 -17.49
CA ASP A 166 6.08 13.00 -17.66
C ASP A 166 5.34 13.08 -16.31
N LEU A 167 5.83 12.35 -15.30
CA LEU A 167 5.28 12.39 -13.95
C LEU A 167 5.47 13.75 -13.26
N ARG A 168 6.50 14.53 -13.61
CA ARG A 168 6.67 15.89 -13.05
C ARG A 168 5.68 16.89 -13.61
N TRP A 169 5.23 16.67 -14.85
CA TRP A 169 4.39 17.61 -15.58
C TRP A 169 2.88 17.37 -15.36
N ALA A 170 2.49 16.18 -14.92
CA ALA A 170 1.12 15.90 -14.46
C ALA A 170 0.84 16.65 -13.13
N ARG A 171 0.58 17.95 -13.26
CA ARG A 171 0.03 18.86 -12.25
C ARG A 171 -1.29 19.42 -12.72
#